data_AF-A0A3D0NTD1-F1
#
_entry.id   AF-A0A3D0NTD1-F1
#
_cell.length_a   1.000
_cell.length_b   1.000
_cell.length_c   1.000
_cell.angle_alpha   90.00
_cell.angle_beta   90.00
_cell.angle_gamma   90.00
#
_symmetry.space_group_name_H-M   'P 1'
#
loop_
_entity.id
_entity.type
_entity.pdbx_description
1 polymer ?
#
loop_
_entity_poly.entity_id
_entity_poly.type
_entity_poly.pdbx_seq_one_letter_code
_entity_poly.pdbx_strand_id
1 'polypeptide(L)'
;MAFRKTFKINMLLFKIVFFCLFIFSLLMGIFLTNIVKNHSKDENVKIDYIESWTVIDEEGHSFETGRTYNSPRAYDENFTISAKLPDIIRPDSILCFMNRSNVKVFVNEELRADFDQIKDPGFPGGSLKEFYITVPLSTSDAGTELRIERSKTDWNPVICPETFITSTQGIYNYLTGKYGLSFVMTIILFVAALIVTIIGIALRIWKRHTIDMLYGALGILDVACWLISVSQITPFLTTVHNLSV
;
A
#
# COMPACT_ATOMS: atom_id res chain seq x y z
N MET A 1 35.92 -39.86 21.59
CA MET A 1 34.54 -39.72 22.14
C MET A 1 34.14 -38.26 22.39
N ALA A 2 35.04 -37.39 22.88
CA ALA A 2 34.77 -35.98 23.17
C ALA A 2 34.30 -35.16 21.95
N PHE A 3 34.94 -35.30 20.78
CA PHE A 3 34.61 -34.57 19.55
C PHE A 3 33.17 -34.82 19.05
N ARG A 4 32.64 -36.03 19.24
CA ARG A 4 31.26 -36.40 18.87
C ARG A 4 30.22 -35.82 19.85
N LYS A 5 30.63 -35.53 21.10
CA LYS A 5 29.79 -34.96 22.17
C LYS A 5 29.69 -33.44 22.02
N THR A 6 30.80 -32.74 21.78
CA THR A 6 30.81 -31.30 21.43
C THR A 6 30.06 -31.02 20.13
N PHE A 7 30.17 -31.88 19.12
CA PHE A 7 29.41 -31.76 17.87
C PHE A 7 27.89 -31.90 18.07
N LYS A 8 27.43 -32.84 18.91
CA LYS A 8 26.01 -32.99 19.25
C LYS A 8 25.48 -31.80 20.07
N ILE A 9 26.30 -31.26 20.99
CA ILE A 9 25.95 -30.08 21.80
C ILE A 9 25.80 -28.84 20.92
N ASN A 10 26.75 -28.58 19.99
CA ASN A 10 26.64 -27.45 19.06
C ASN A 10 25.39 -27.56 18.17
N MET A 11 25.08 -28.76 17.68
CA MET A 11 23.88 -28.98 16.86
C MET A 11 22.56 -28.81 17.65
N LEU A 12 22.55 -29.20 18.93
CA LEU A 12 21.42 -28.96 19.82
C LEU A 12 21.22 -27.45 20.06
N LEU A 13 22.32 -26.72 20.25
CA LEU A 13 22.33 -25.29 20.49
C LEU A 13 21.78 -24.52 19.27
N PHE A 14 22.15 -24.89 18.04
CA PHE A 14 21.56 -24.33 16.82
C PHE A 14 20.05 -24.55 16.73
N LYS A 15 19.57 -25.75 17.11
CA LYS A 15 18.12 -26.04 17.11
C LYS A 15 17.39 -25.19 18.15
N ILE A 16 17.95 -25.04 19.35
CA ILE A 16 17.37 -24.20 20.40
C ILE A 16 17.29 -22.74 19.93
N VAL A 17 18.40 -22.20 19.40
CA VAL A 17 18.42 -20.83 18.87
C VAL A 17 17.42 -20.63 17.75
N PHE A 18 17.29 -21.61 16.83
CA PHE A 18 16.28 -21.58 15.78
C PHE A 18 14.86 -21.51 16.34
N PHE A 19 14.50 -22.40 17.27
CA PHE A 19 13.16 -22.39 17.88
C PHE A 19 12.92 -21.11 18.68
N CYS A 20 13.92 -20.56 19.37
CA CYS A 20 13.82 -19.28 20.07
C CYS A 20 13.55 -18.13 19.09
N LEU A 21 14.29 -18.03 17.99
CA LEU A 21 14.09 -16.99 16.98
C LEU A 21 12.74 -17.14 16.26
N PHE A 22 12.31 -18.37 16.02
CA PHE A 22 11.01 -18.66 15.41
C PHE A 22 9.85 -18.26 16.34
N ILE A 23 9.92 -18.64 17.62
CA ILE A 23 8.93 -18.24 18.62
C ILE A 23 8.93 -16.71 18.79
N PHE A 24 10.11 -16.08 18.82
CA PHE A 24 10.21 -14.62 18.90
C PHE A 24 9.55 -13.94 17.68
N SER A 25 9.75 -14.47 16.48
CA SER A 25 9.07 -13.98 15.26
C SER A 25 7.54 -14.07 15.38
N LEU A 26 7.03 -15.19 15.91
CA LEU A 26 5.58 -15.35 16.15
C LEU A 26 5.05 -14.37 17.20
N LEU A 27 5.78 -14.18 18.31
CA LEU A 27 5.40 -13.21 19.35
C LEU A 27 5.40 -11.77 18.81
N MET A 28 6.39 -11.41 18.00
CA MET A 28 6.44 -10.13 17.30
C MET A 28 5.25 -9.98 16.34
N GLY A 29 4.90 -11.05 15.61
CA GLY A 29 3.72 -11.08 14.75
C GLY A 29 2.41 -10.85 15.50
N ILE A 30 2.23 -11.48 16.67
CA ILE A 30 1.06 -11.28 17.54
C ILE A 30 1.03 -9.83 18.06
N PHE A 31 2.17 -9.29 18.48
CA PHE A 31 2.29 -7.92 18.95
C PHE A 31 1.90 -6.91 17.85
N LEU A 32 2.46 -7.06 16.64
CA LEU A 32 2.11 -6.23 15.48
C LEU A 32 0.64 -6.36 15.10
N THR A 33 0.08 -7.57 15.15
CA THR A 33 -1.35 -7.80 14.89
C THR A 33 -2.23 -7.06 15.90
N ASN A 34 -1.83 -7.02 17.17
CA ASN A 34 -2.55 -6.26 18.20
C ASN A 34 -2.45 -4.75 17.97
N ILE A 35 -1.28 -4.24 17.53
CA ILE A 35 -1.13 -2.83 17.14
C ILE A 35 -2.09 -2.49 15.99
N VAL A 36 -2.06 -3.27 14.91
CA VAL A 36 -2.95 -3.08 13.75
C VAL A 36 -4.41 -3.08 14.18
N LYS A 37 -4.81 -4.05 15.01
CA LYS A 37 -6.19 -4.17 15.51
C LYS A 37 -6.61 -3.00 16.40
N ASN A 38 -5.69 -2.45 17.19
CA ASN A 38 -5.97 -1.29 18.03
C ASN A 38 -6.14 -0.02 17.19
N HIS A 39 -5.29 0.18 16.17
CA HIS A 39 -5.42 1.30 15.24
C HIS A 39 -6.65 1.20 14.33
N SER A 40 -7.02 -0.01 13.89
CA SER A 40 -8.20 -0.22 13.05
C SER A 40 -9.53 0.00 13.79
N LYS A 41 -9.51 -0.07 15.13
CA LYS A 41 -10.68 0.11 15.99
C LYS A 41 -10.92 1.56 16.41
N ASP A 42 -10.10 2.49 15.95
CA ASP A 42 -10.32 3.90 16.22
C ASP A 42 -11.53 4.39 15.41
N GLU A 43 -12.72 4.23 16.01
CA GLU A 43 -14.03 4.64 15.46
C GLU A 43 -14.14 6.16 15.23
N ASN A 44 -13.16 6.95 15.70
CA ASN A 44 -13.13 8.40 15.50
C ASN A 44 -12.71 8.82 14.08
N VAL A 45 -12.32 7.88 13.22
CA VAL A 45 -11.94 8.19 11.84
C VAL A 45 -13.19 8.34 10.99
N LYS A 46 -13.68 9.57 10.89
CA LYS A 46 -14.76 9.91 9.98
C LYS A 46 -14.23 9.98 8.54
N ILE A 47 -14.64 9.00 7.74
CA ILE A 47 -14.37 8.90 6.31
C ILE A 47 -15.63 9.32 5.57
N ASP A 48 -15.55 10.44 4.85
CA ASP A 48 -16.66 11.00 4.10
C ASP A 48 -16.45 10.63 2.61
N TYR A 49 -17.27 9.72 2.08
CA TYR A 49 -17.14 9.21 0.71
C TYR A 49 -17.85 10.12 -0.30
N ILE A 50 -17.31 10.16 -1.53
CA ILE A 50 -18.00 10.77 -2.67
C ILE A 50 -18.89 9.69 -3.31
N GLU A 51 -20.21 9.84 -3.18
CA GLU A 51 -21.17 8.80 -3.56
C GLU A 51 -21.57 8.83 -5.04
N SER A 52 -21.45 9.97 -5.69
CA SER A 52 -21.90 10.18 -7.08
C SER A 52 -20.88 10.99 -7.86
N TRP A 53 -20.63 10.56 -9.09
CA TRP A 53 -19.72 11.20 -10.03
C TRP A 53 -20.43 11.44 -11.36
N THR A 54 -20.22 12.62 -11.93
CA THR A 54 -20.53 12.90 -13.33
C THR A 54 -19.29 12.62 -14.15
N VAL A 55 -19.40 11.70 -15.10
CA VAL A 55 -18.30 11.30 -16.00
C VAL A 55 -18.54 11.92 -17.36
N ILE A 56 -17.50 12.52 -17.93
CA ILE A 56 -17.48 13.07 -19.28
C ILE A 56 -16.40 12.33 -20.07
N ASP A 57 -16.83 11.66 -21.13
CA ASP A 57 -15.96 10.94 -22.07
C ASP A 57 -15.25 11.90 -23.04
N GLU A 58 -14.26 11.42 -23.81
CA GLU A 58 -13.57 12.24 -24.84
C GLU A 58 -14.53 12.81 -25.90
N GLU A 59 -15.63 12.11 -26.17
CA GLU A 59 -16.67 12.52 -27.12
C GLU A 59 -17.63 13.58 -26.53
N GLY A 60 -17.47 13.96 -25.26
CA GLY A 60 -18.30 14.94 -24.57
C GLY A 60 -19.63 14.40 -24.05
N HIS A 61 -19.83 13.08 -24.09
CA HIS A 61 -20.98 12.42 -23.49
C HIS A 61 -20.88 12.42 -21.96
N SER A 62 -21.88 12.99 -21.29
CA SER A 62 -21.94 13.03 -19.82
C SER A 62 -22.94 12.02 -19.26
N PHE A 63 -22.54 11.25 -18.24
CA PHE A 63 -23.44 10.37 -17.49
C PHE A 63 -23.10 10.35 -16.00
N GLU A 64 -24.09 10.05 -15.17
CA GLU A 64 -23.88 9.90 -13.73
C GLU A 64 -23.54 8.46 -13.36
N THR A 65 -22.65 8.32 -12.39
CA THR A 65 -22.20 7.04 -11.83
C THR A 65 -22.22 7.10 -10.32
N GLY A 66 -22.23 5.93 -9.69
CA GLY A 66 -22.09 5.82 -8.23
C GLY A 66 -20.65 6.02 -7.76
N ARG A 67 -20.37 5.54 -6.55
CA ARG A 67 -19.07 5.67 -5.88
C ARG A 67 -17.87 5.16 -6.68
N THR A 68 -18.07 4.11 -7.48
CA THR A 68 -17.03 3.52 -8.33
C THR A 68 -17.58 3.17 -9.70
N TYR A 69 -16.78 3.37 -10.74
CA TYR A 69 -17.14 2.99 -12.11
C TYR A 69 -15.94 2.41 -12.84
N ASN A 70 -16.13 1.23 -13.44
CA ASN A 70 -15.13 0.54 -14.23
C ASN A 70 -15.65 0.27 -15.64
N SER A 71 -14.80 0.52 -16.63
CA SER A 71 -15.12 0.27 -18.03
C SER A 71 -13.84 0.02 -18.82
N PRO A 72 -13.83 -0.95 -19.76
CA PRO A 72 -12.69 -1.16 -20.67
C PRO A 72 -12.27 0.09 -21.45
N ARG A 73 -13.17 1.06 -21.64
CA ARG A 73 -12.86 2.33 -22.32
C ARG A 73 -11.74 3.13 -21.64
N ALA A 74 -11.51 2.89 -20.34
CA ALA A 74 -10.39 3.45 -19.58
C ALA A 74 -9.01 3.18 -20.20
N TYR A 75 -8.86 2.14 -21.03
CA TYR A 75 -7.60 1.82 -21.68
C TYR A 75 -7.30 2.67 -22.92
N ASP A 76 -8.34 3.19 -23.57
CA ASP A 76 -8.23 3.85 -24.87
C ASP A 76 -8.49 5.36 -24.80
N GLU A 77 -9.32 5.79 -23.85
CA GLU A 77 -9.86 7.15 -23.75
C GLU A 77 -9.44 7.86 -22.46
N ASN A 78 -9.40 9.19 -22.49
CA ASN A 78 -9.28 10.04 -21.31
C ASN A 78 -10.67 10.41 -20.77
N PHE A 79 -10.76 10.61 -19.45
CA PHE A 79 -12.04 10.91 -18.79
C PHE A 79 -11.90 12.14 -17.90
N THR A 80 -12.92 12.98 -17.89
CA THR A 80 -13.08 14.04 -16.89
C THR A 80 -14.21 13.63 -15.96
N ILE A 81 -13.90 13.44 -14.68
CA ILE A 81 -14.89 13.12 -13.66
C ILE A 81 -15.09 14.33 -12.75
N SER A 82 -16.34 14.70 -12.47
CA SER A 82 -16.67 15.80 -11.56
C SER A 82 -17.65 15.37 -10.48
N ALA A 83 -17.53 15.99 -9.32
CA ALA A 83 -18.41 15.80 -8.18
C ALA A 83 -18.47 17.07 -7.33
N LYS A 84 -19.54 17.23 -6.55
CA LYS A 84 -19.63 18.30 -5.55
C LYS A 84 -19.00 17.83 -4.25
N LEU A 85 -18.09 18.64 -3.68
CA LEU A 85 -17.54 18.38 -2.35
C LEU A 85 -18.63 18.53 -1.27
N PRO A 86 -18.51 17.85 -0.12
CA PRO A 86 -19.44 18.01 0.99
C PRO A 86 -19.52 19.46 1.46
N ASP A 87 -20.71 19.87 1.93
CA ASP A 87 -20.95 21.23 2.42
C ASP A 87 -20.18 21.54 3.73
N ILE A 88 -19.62 20.53 4.40
CA ILE A 88 -18.82 20.67 5.62
C ILE A 88 -17.49 19.95 5.44
N ILE A 89 -16.41 20.72 5.30
CA ILE A 89 -15.02 20.22 5.28
C ILE A 89 -14.34 20.62 6.59
N ARG A 90 -13.70 19.65 7.25
CA ARG A 90 -12.95 19.90 8.50
C ARG A 90 -11.60 20.55 8.17
N PRO A 91 -11.01 21.32 9.10
CA PRO A 91 -9.59 21.68 8.99
C PRO A 91 -8.74 20.42 8.88
N ASP A 92 -7.63 20.46 8.12
CA ASP A 92 -6.73 19.34 7.87
C ASP A 92 -7.35 18.13 7.15
N SER A 93 -8.42 18.38 6.39
CA SER A 93 -9.00 17.36 5.51
C SER A 93 -8.12 17.13 4.30
N ILE A 94 -7.97 15.87 3.93
CA ILE A 94 -7.32 15.44 2.70
C ILE A 94 -8.30 14.62 1.87
N LEU A 95 -8.31 14.88 0.57
CA LEU A 95 -8.97 14.05 -0.43
C LEU A 95 -8.03 12.91 -0.79
N CYS A 96 -8.54 11.69 -0.77
CA CYS A 96 -7.77 10.48 -1.02
C CYS A 96 -8.46 9.65 -2.09
N PHE A 97 -7.71 9.24 -3.10
CA PHE A 97 -8.17 8.27 -4.10
C PHE A 97 -7.00 7.48 -4.66
N MET A 98 -7.29 6.27 -5.14
CA MET A 98 -6.27 5.39 -5.68
C MET A 98 -6.04 5.67 -7.18
N ASN A 99 -4.78 5.78 -7.59
CA ASN A 99 -4.43 6.00 -8.98
C ASN A 99 -3.00 5.53 -9.32
N ARG A 100 -2.74 5.28 -10.61
CA ARG A 100 -1.42 4.95 -11.18
C ARG A 100 -1.06 5.79 -12.40
N SER A 101 -2.05 6.15 -13.22
CA SER A 101 -1.85 6.87 -14.49
C SER A 101 -1.83 8.37 -14.29
N ASN A 102 -1.54 9.14 -15.34
CA ASN A 102 -1.50 10.60 -15.23
C ASN A 102 -2.86 11.15 -14.78
N VAL A 103 -2.85 12.05 -13.80
CA VAL A 103 -4.07 12.66 -13.27
C VAL A 103 -3.84 14.10 -12.88
N LYS A 104 -4.84 14.94 -13.14
CA LYS A 104 -4.90 16.31 -12.66
C LYS A 104 -6.15 16.50 -11.83
N VAL A 105 -5.98 17.13 -10.67
CA VAL A 105 -7.06 17.40 -9.73
C VAL A 105 -7.27 18.89 -9.62
N PHE A 106 -8.47 19.32 -9.92
CA PHE A 106 -8.93 20.70 -9.82
C PHE A 106 -9.98 20.81 -8.72
N VAL A 107 -9.84 21.82 -7.87
CA VAL A 107 -10.82 22.19 -6.86
C VAL A 107 -11.20 23.63 -7.11
N ASN A 108 -12.48 23.90 -7.40
CA ASN A 108 -12.94 25.24 -7.78
C ASN A 108 -12.12 25.85 -8.94
N GLU A 109 -11.90 25.06 -10.00
CA GLU A 109 -11.09 25.39 -11.19
C GLU A 109 -9.58 25.59 -10.93
N GLU A 110 -9.11 25.59 -9.69
CA GLU A 110 -7.70 25.69 -9.33
C GLU A 110 -7.03 24.31 -9.35
N LEU A 111 -5.89 24.18 -10.05
CA LEU A 111 -5.09 22.96 -10.06
C LEU A 111 -4.45 22.75 -8.69
N ARG A 112 -4.83 21.68 -7.99
CA ARG A 112 -4.33 21.33 -6.64
C ARG A 112 -3.33 20.19 -6.64
N ALA A 113 -3.44 19.26 -7.59
CA ALA A 113 -2.49 18.18 -7.78
C ALA A 113 -2.32 17.85 -9.26
N ASP A 114 -1.08 17.67 -9.70
CA ASP A 114 -0.72 17.15 -11.01
C ASP A 114 0.23 15.98 -10.77
N PHE A 115 -0.10 14.82 -11.34
CA PHE A 115 0.74 13.63 -11.27
C PHE A 115 1.04 13.14 -12.68
N ASP A 116 2.33 13.10 -13.00
CA ASP A 116 2.84 12.56 -14.26
C ASP A 116 3.69 11.32 -13.97
N GLN A 117 3.22 10.16 -14.44
CA GLN A 117 3.85 8.86 -14.23
C GLN A 117 5.33 8.82 -14.69
N ILE A 118 5.68 9.62 -15.70
CA ILE A 118 7.02 9.65 -16.29
C ILE A 118 7.93 10.64 -15.55
N LYS A 119 7.38 11.78 -15.10
CA LYS A 119 8.16 12.86 -14.46
C LYS A 119 8.27 12.74 -12.94
N ASP A 120 7.26 12.15 -12.30
CA ASP A 120 7.16 11.98 -10.85
C ASP A 120 7.34 10.51 -10.40
N PRO A 121 8.29 9.72 -10.95
CA PRO A 121 8.43 8.35 -10.50
C PRO A 121 9.07 8.36 -9.10
N GLY A 122 8.26 8.09 -8.07
CA GLY A 122 8.70 7.88 -6.69
C GLY A 122 9.74 6.74 -6.51
N PHE A 123 10.02 5.99 -7.58
CA PHE A 123 11.08 4.99 -7.66
C PHE A 123 11.67 4.96 -9.09
N PRO A 124 12.99 4.77 -9.28
CA PRO A 124 13.58 4.66 -10.62
C PRO A 124 12.92 3.52 -11.40
N GLY A 125 12.29 3.86 -12.53
CA GLY A 125 11.53 2.92 -13.38
C GLY A 125 10.03 3.20 -13.51
N GLY A 126 9.49 4.25 -12.90
CA GLY A 126 8.06 4.58 -12.97
C GLY A 126 7.27 4.07 -11.79
N SER A 127 6.02 4.54 -11.64
CA SER A 127 5.12 3.96 -10.65
C SER A 127 4.64 2.58 -11.11
N LEU A 128 5.12 1.52 -10.45
CA LEU A 128 4.81 0.12 -10.79
C LEU A 128 3.41 -0.31 -10.32
N LYS A 129 2.75 0.48 -9.46
CA LYS A 129 1.48 0.09 -8.82
C LYS A 129 0.60 1.31 -8.58
N GLU A 130 -0.71 1.08 -8.49
CA GLU A 130 -1.64 2.05 -7.93
C GLU A 130 -1.29 2.38 -6.47
N PHE A 131 -1.28 3.67 -6.16
CA PHE A 131 -1.06 4.23 -4.84
C PHE A 131 -2.15 5.26 -4.53
N TYR A 132 -2.28 5.65 -3.27
CA TYR A 132 -3.21 6.70 -2.87
C TYR A 132 -2.59 8.07 -3.11
N ILE A 133 -3.25 8.88 -3.93
CA ILE A 133 -2.96 10.31 -4.09
C ILE A 133 -3.71 11.05 -2.99
N THR A 134 -3.01 11.96 -2.31
CA THR A 134 -3.57 12.83 -1.27
C THR A 134 -3.53 14.27 -1.74
N VAL A 135 -4.69 14.94 -1.71
CA VAL A 135 -4.82 16.36 -2.06
C VAL A 135 -5.32 17.12 -0.83
N PRO A 136 -4.60 18.15 -0.35
CA PRO A 136 -5.05 18.93 0.80
C PRO A 136 -6.30 19.76 0.45
N LEU A 137 -7.29 19.73 1.34
CA LEU A 137 -8.52 20.51 1.23
C LEU A 137 -8.56 21.57 2.34
N SER A 138 -9.06 22.75 1.98
CA SER A 138 -9.32 23.84 2.91
C SER A 138 -10.81 23.95 3.23
N THR A 139 -11.15 24.61 4.34
CA THR A 139 -12.55 24.85 4.72
C THR A 139 -13.30 25.72 3.70
N SER A 140 -12.57 26.53 2.91
CA SER A 140 -13.11 27.33 1.78
C SER A 140 -13.59 26.47 0.60
N ASP A 141 -13.09 25.25 0.49
CA ASP A 141 -13.39 24.34 -0.62
C ASP A 141 -14.71 23.57 -0.37
N ALA A 142 -15.43 23.88 0.72
CA ALA A 142 -16.68 23.23 1.07
C ALA A 142 -17.78 23.55 0.05
N GLY A 143 -18.43 22.52 -0.47
CA GLY A 143 -19.50 22.67 -1.46
C GLY A 143 -19.05 23.07 -2.87
N THR A 144 -17.74 23.23 -3.14
CA THR A 144 -17.24 23.58 -4.47
C THR A 144 -17.18 22.35 -5.38
N GLU A 145 -17.01 22.57 -6.68
CA GLU A 145 -16.81 21.49 -7.65
C GLU A 145 -15.39 20.92 -7.56
N LEU A 146 -15.31 19.59 -7.47
CA LEU A 146 -14.11 18.78 -7.64
C LEU A 146 -14.13 18.23 -9.06
N ARG A 147 -13.06 18.46 -9.82
CA ARG A 147 -12.89 17.93 -11.18
C ARG A 147 -11.56 17.20 -11.27
N ILE A 148 -11.60 15.94 -11.71
CA ILE A 148 -10.42 15.10 -11.87
C ILE A 148 -10.32 14.72 -13.34
N GLU A 149 -9.25 15.15 -14.00
CA GLU A 149 -8.92 14.77 -15.36
C GLU A 149 -7.98 13.56 -15.31
N ARG A 150 -8.45 12.42 -15.79
CA ARG A 150 -7.70 11.17 -15.81
C ARG A 150 -7.29 10.84 -17.23
N SER A 151 -6.01 10.59 -17.42
CA SER A 151 -5.54 10.02 -18.68
C SER A 151 -5.85 8.53 -18.75
N LYS A 152 -5.89 8.00 -19.98
CA LYS A 152 -6.00 6.56 -20.22
C LYS A 152 -4.96 5.77 -19.42
N THR A 153 -5.34 4.56 -19.02
CA THR A 153 -4.53 3.68 -18.17
C THR A 153 -4.08 2.43 -18.92
N ASP A 154 -3.00 1.81 -18.46
CA ASP A 154 -2.48 0.53 -18.98
C ASP A 154 -2.74 -0.64 -18.01
N TRP A 155 -3.40 -0.38 -16.87
CA TRP A 155 -3.38 -1.29 -15.73
C TRP A 155 -4.76 -1.66 -15.20
N ASN A 156 -5.54 -0.68 -14.74
CA ASN A 156 -6.81 -0.93 -14.05
C ASN A 156 -7.93 -0.13 -14.71
N PRO A 157 -9.02 -0.76 -15.20
CA PRO A 157 -10.05 -0.08 -15.99
C PRO A 157 -11.02 0.74 -15.12
N VAL A 158 -10.54 1.28 -14.00
CA VAL A 158 -11.33 2.09 -13.06
C VAL A 158 -11.26 3.55 -13.50
N ILE A 159 -12.41 4.07 -13.92
CA ILE A 159 -12.60 5.47 -14.32
C ILE A 159 -12.86 6.31 -13.08
N CYS A 160 -13.84 5.91 -12.25
CA CYS A 160 -14.12 6.55 -10.97
C CYS A 160 -13.57 5.68 -9.83
N PRO A 161 -12.42 6.02 -9.23
CA PRO A 161 -11.90 5.31 -8.07
C PRO A 161 -12.71 5.64 -6.81
N GLU A 162 -12.68 4.74 -5.84
CA GLU A 162 -13.22 5.01 -4.50
C GLU A 162 -12.47 6.21 -3.90
N THR A 163 -13.18 7.34 -3.82
CA THR A 163 -12.64 8.62 -3.38
C THR A 163 -13.32 9.01 -2.08
N PHE A 164 -12.50 9.40 -1.12
CA PHE A 164 -12.98 9.76 0.21
C PHE A 164 -12.17 10.90 0.80
N ILE A 165 -12.79 11.60 1.75
CA ILE A 165 -12.21 12.69 2.50
C ILE A 165 -11.99 12.20 3.92
N THR A 166 -10.78 12.41 4.42
CA THR A 166 -10.41 12.04 5.79
C THR A 166 -9.33 12.98 6.32
N SER A 167 -8.92 12.81 7.57
CA SER A 167 -7.76 13.55 8.11
C SER A 167 -6.45 12.82 7.77
N THR A 168 -5.31 13.50 7.93
CA THR A 168 -3.99 12.86 7.77
C THR A 168 -3.82 11.64 8.69
N GLN A 169 -4.36 11.66 9.91
CA GLN A 169 -4.36 10.45 10.77
C GLN A 169 -5.35 9.39 10.27
N GLY A 170 -6.47 9.83 9.72
CA GLY A 170 -7.52 8.95 9.23
C GLY A 170 -7.10 8.07 8.06
N ILE A 171 -6.29 8.58 7.13
CA ILE A 171 -5.75 7.74 6.05
C ILE A 171 -4.83 6.63 6.57
N TYR A 172 -4.00 6.90 7.59
CA TYR A 172 -3.14 5.87 8.20
C TYR A 172 -3.99 4.78 8.86
N ASN A 173 -5.03 5.17 9.58
CA ASN A 173 -5.93 4.22 10.23
C ASN A 173 -6.72 3.40 9.18
N TYR A 174 -7.18 4.03 8.10
CA TYR A 174 -7.84 3.33 6.98
C TYR A 174 -6.92 2.30 6.32
N LEU A 175 -5.70 2.69 5.96
CA LEU A 175 -4.71 1.80 5.35
C LEU A 175 -4.31 0.65 6.28
N THR A 176 -4.11 0.96 7.56
CA THR A 176 -3.79 -0.04 8.59
C THR A 176 -4.94 -1.02 8.80
N GLY A 177 -6.18 -0.54 8.82
CA GLY A 177 -7.36 -1.38 8.91
C GLY A 177 -7.57 -2.28 7.70
N LYS A 178 -7.34 -1.75 6.49
CA LYS A 178 -7.58 -2.48 5.23
C LYS A 178 -6.45 -3.43 4.85
N TYR A 179 -5.20 -3.03 5.04
CA TYR A 179 -4.01 -3.75 4.55
C TYR A 179 -3.03 -4.18 5.65
N GLY A 180 -3.18 -3.68 6.88
CA GLY A 180 -2.21 -3.90 7.96
C GLY A 180 -2.03 -5.37 8.32
N LEU A 181 -3.11 -6.15 8.37
CA LEU A 181 -3.02 -7.58 8.70
C LEU A 181 -2.23 -8.36 7.64
N SER A 182 -2.52 -8.12 6.36
CA SER A 182 -1.79 -8.73 5.25
C SER A 182 -0.31 -8.37 5.28
N PHE A 183 0.01 -7.10 5.58
CA PHE A 183 1.38 -6.62 5.70
C PHE A 183 2.14 -7.29 6.86
N VAL A 184 1.50 -7.44 8.03
CA VAL A 184 2.09 -8.15 9.18
C VAL A 184 2.38 -9.61 8.83
N MET A 185 1.46 -10.30 8.14
CA MET A 185 1.68 -11.68 7.69
C MET A 185 2.88 -11.79 6.75
N THR A 186 3.04 -10.84 5.82
CA THR A 186 4.20 -10.78 4.93
C THR A 186 5.51 -10.57 5.71
N ILE A 187 5.52 -9.71 6.74
CA ILE A 187 6.70 -9.50 7.59
C ILE A 187 7.07 -10.79 8.35
N ILE A 188 6.10 -11.49 8.93
CA ILE A 188 6.34 -12.76 9.63
C ILE A 188 6.97 -13.78 8.67
N LEU A 189 6.42 -13.87 7.45
CA LEU A 189 6.94 -14.75 6.40
C LEU A 189 8.37 -14.38 6.01
N PHE A 190 8.65 -13.09 5.83
CA PHE A 190 9.98 -12.57 5.51
C PHE A 190 11.00 -12.93 6.60
N VAL A 191 10.69 -12.66 7.87
CA VAL A 191 11.58 -12.94 8.99
C VAL A 191 11.82 -14.45 9.14
N ALA A 192 10.76 -15.27 9.01
CA ALA A 192 10.90 -16.72 9.06
C ALA A 192 11.82 -17.25 7.95
N ALA A 193 11.63 -16.79 6.70
CA ALA A 193 12.46 -17.16 5.56
C ALA A 193 13.91 -16.68 5.72
N LEU A 194 14.11 -15.47 6.25
CA LEU A 194 15.43 -14.91 6.54
C LEU A 194 16.19 -15.76 7.56
N ILE A 195 15.53 -16.15 8.67
CA ILE A 195 16.14 -17.01 9.71
C ILE A 195 16.57 -18.36 9.11
N VAL A 196 15.68 -19.01 8.35
CA VAL A 196 15.98 -20.30 7.71
C VAL A 196 17.14 -20.16 6.70
N THR A 197 17.17 -19.06 5.95
CA THR A 197 18.24 -18.77 4.98
C THR A 197 19.59 -18.60 5.68
N ILE A 198 19.66 -17.80 6.74
CA ILE A 198 20.90 -17.57 7.51
C ILE A 198 21.44 -18.88 8.08
N ILE A 199 20.57 -19.71 8.67
CA ILE A 199 20.97 -21.00 9.23
C ILE A 199 21.40 -21.98 8.14
N GLY A 200 20.68 -22.01 7.02
CA GLY A 200 21.02 -22.82 5.87
C GLY A 200 22.42 -22.48 5.32
N ILE A 201 22.74 -21.19 5.21
CA ILE A 201 24.07 -20.71 4.81
C ILE A 201 25.13 -21.10 5.85
N ALA A 202 24.87 -20.88 7.16
CA ALA A 202 25.81 -21.23 8.23
C ALA A 202 26.13 -22.73 8.26
N LEU A 203 25.12 -23.59 8.07
CA LEU A 203 25.30 -25.05 8.02
C LEU A 203 26.02 -25.50 6.75
N ARG A 204 25.76 -24.85 5.61
CA ARG A 204 26.50 -25.11 4.36
C ARG A 204 27.98 -24.80 4.52
N ILE A 205 28.32 -23.67 5.15
CA ILE A 205 29.72 -23.27 5.39
C ILE A 205 30.41 -24.23 6.38
N TRP A 206 29.75 -24.59 7.49
CA TRP A 206 30.38 -25.41 8.52
C TRP A 206 30.45 -26.90 8.15
N LYS A 207 29.35 -27.48 7.67
CA LYS A 207 29.26 -28.94 7.45
C LYS A 207 29.43 -29.37 5.99
N ARG A 208 29.61 -28.44 5.04
CA ARG A 208 29.59 -28.71 3.58
C ARG A 208 28.39 -29.57 3.14
N HIS A 209 27.31 -29.55 3.91
CA HIS A 209 26.08 -30.25 3.59
C HIS A 209 25.16 -29.32 2.81
N THR A 210 24.66 -29.79 1.68
CA THR A 210 23.57 -29.13 0.96
C THR A 210 22.28 -29.37 1.74
N ILE A 211 21.57 -28.28 2.03
CA ILE A 211 20.25 -28.34 2.66
C ILE A 211 19.24 -27.99 1.59
N ASP A 212 18.39 -28.95 1.22
CA ASP A 212 17.36 -28.76 0.19
C ASP A 212 16.38 -27.63 0.56
N MET A 213 16.18 -27.40 1.87
CA MET A 213 15.34 -26.30 2.39
C MET A 213 15.91 -24.90 2.14
N LEU A 214 17.20 -24.73 1.81
CA LEU A 214 17.79 -23.41 1.56
C LEU A 214 17.20 -22.75 0.32
N TYR A 215 17.02 -23.52 -0.76
CA TYR A 215 16.43 -23.01 -2.00
C TYR A 215 14.97 -22.62 -1.81
N GLY A 216 14.21 -23.41 -1.03
CA GLY A 216 12.84 -23.05 -0.65
C GLY A 216 12.77 -21.75 0.18
N ALA A 217 13.69 -21.58 1.13
CA ALA A 217 13.76 -20.36 1.94
C ALA A 217 14.10 -19.12 1.12
N LEU A 218 15.02 -19.24 0.16
CA LEU A 218 15.35 -18.15 -0.78
C LEU A 218 14.16 -17.77 -1.66
N GLY A 219 13.40 -18.76 -2.17
CA GLY A 219 12.19 -18.49 -2.94
C GLY A 219 11.11 -17.78 -2.12
N ILE A 220 10.91 -18.18 -0.86
CA ILE A 220 9.96 -17.50 0.04
C ILE A 220 10.44 -16.08 0.36
N LEU A 221 11.76 -15.88 0.52
CA LEU A 221 12.34 -14.55 0.75
C LEU A 221 12.08 -13.63 -0.43
N ASP A 222 12.28 -14.11 -1.66
CA ASP A 222 11.99 -13.36 -2.89
C ASP A 222 10.51 -12.96 -2.98
N VAL A 223 9.59 -13.91 -2.76
CA VAL A 223 8.14 -13.64 -2.74
C VAL A 223 7.78 -12.65 -1.63
N ALA A 224 8.35 -12.78 -0.44
CA ALA A 224 8.07 -11.88 0.67
C ALA A 224 8.59 -10.46 0.40
N CYS A 225 9.79 -10.32 -0.18
CA CYS A 225 10.32 -9.04 -0.65
C CYS A 225 9.39 -8.40 -1.68
N TRP A 226 8.92 -9.16 -2.66
CA TRP A 226 7.98 -8.67 -3.66
C TRP A 226 6.65 -8.21 -3.04
N LEU A 227 6.08 -9.01 -2.12
CA LEU A 227 4.84 -8.64 -1.41
C LEU A 227 4.99 -7.37 -0.56
N ILE A 228 6.16 -7.16 0.08
CA ILE A 228 6.45 -5.91 0.80
C ILE A 228 6.51 -4.73 -0.18
N SER A 229 7.22 -4.88 -1.30
CA SER A 229 7.35 -3.82 -2.31
C SER A 229 6.00 -3.43 -2.93
N VAL A 230 5.08 -4.38 -3.08
CA VAL A 230 3.75 -4.14 -3.65
C VAL A 230 2.75 -3.71 -2.58
N SER A 231 3.05 -3.72 -1.27
CA SER A 231 2.08 -3.33 -0.24
C SER A 231 1.64 -1.86 -0.35
N GLN A 232 0.34 -1.60 -0.17
CA GLN A 232 -0.22 -0.23 -0.18
C GLN A 232 0.24 0.64 0.99
N ILE A 233 0.82 0.03 2.02
CA ILE A 233 1.38 0.74 3.19
C ILE A 233 2.81 1.22 2.89
N THR A 234 3.51 0.60 1.94
CA THR A 234 4.94 0.85 1.69
C THR A 234 5.23 2.27 1.20
N PRO A 235 4.50 2.85 0.23
CA PRO A 235 4.73 4.24 -0.20
C PRO A 235 4.62 5.25 0.96
N PHE A 236 3.69 5.02 1.89
CA PHE A 236 3.50 5.86 3.07
C PHE A 236 4.63 5.72 4.10
N LEU A 237 5.35 4.60 4.13
CA LEU A 237 6.54 4.42 4.97
C LEU A 237 7.79 5.03 4.36
N THR A 238 7.87 5.12 3.03
CA THR A 238 9.12 5.48 2.34
C THR A 238 9.26 6.94 1.97
N THR A 239 8.18 7.72 1.81
CA THR A 239 8.12 9.20 1.82
C THR A 239 6.74 9.63 1.29
N VAL A 240 6.10 10.56 1.98
CA VAL A 240 4.82 11.19 1.64
C VAL A 240 4.96 11.94 0.31
N HIS A 241 4.33 11.46 -0.77
CA HIS A 241 4.12 12.30 -1.95
C HIS A 241 2.95 13.24 -1.67
N ASN A 242 3.23 14.33 -0.96
CA ASN A 242 2.41 15.52 -1.04
C ASN A 242 2.59 16.05 -2.46
N LEU A 243 1.69 15.67 -3.36
CA LEU A 243 1.56 16.31 -4.66
C LEU A 243 0.83 17.64 -4.41
N SER A 244 1.51 18.57 -3.75
CA SER A 244 1.14 19.98 -3.73
C SER A 244 1.94 20.68 -4.82
N VAL A 245 1.23 21.34 -5.73
CA VAL A 245 1.81 22.25 -6.73
C VAL A 245 2.61 23.37 -6.05
#